data_AF-A0ABC8XZA0-F1
#
_entry.id   AF-A0ABC8XZA0-F1
#
_cell.length_a   1.000
_cell.length_b   1.000
_cell.length_c   1.000
_cell.angle_alpha   90.00
_cell.angle_beta   90.00
_cell.angle_gamma   90.00
#
_symmetry.space_group_name_H-M   'P 1'
#
loop_
_entity.id
_entity.type
_entity.pdbx_description
1 polymer ?
#
loop_
_entity_poly.entity_id
_entity_poly.type
_entity_poly.pdbx_seq_one_letter_code
_entity_poly.pdbx_strand_id
1 'polypeptide(L)'
;MMRRPSLLLAAAAAVVAIYVAVVAMPAAVVSQEQGWVPLPDVDAHLVQELGRWAVAEHDKTANDRVKFNRVVSGEEREDPQLGVKYHFVVDALDGNGRDGKYEVVMAEQVWLERRILISFNPAR
;
A
#
# COMPACT_ATOMS: atom_id res chain seq x y z
N MET A 1 -6.21 -60.28 -19.47
CA MET A 1 -6.90 -59.09 -18.92
C MET A 1 -5.97 -58.46 -17.89
N MET A 2 -5.16 -57.47 -18.26
CA MET A 2 -4.20 -56.80 -17.38
C MET A 2 -4.40 -55.30 -17.54
N ARG A 3 -4.94 -54.64 -16.51
CA ARG A 3 -5.27 -53.21 -16.52
C ARG A 3 -3.97 -52.42 -16.47
N ARG A 4 -3.70 -51.64 -17.52
CA ARG A 4 -2.59 -50.67 -17.56
C ARG A 4 -2.84 -49.57 -16.52
N PRO A 5 -1.89 -49.23 -15.65
CA PRO A 5 -2.05 -48.09 -14.76
C PRO A 5 -1.90 -46.80 -15.59
N SER A 6 -2.88 -45.93 -15.48
CA SER A 6 -2.99 -44.67 -16.21
C SER A 6 -1.92 -43.68 -15.75
N LEU A 7 -1.02 -43.28 -16.65
CA LEU A 7 0.04 -42.28 -16.42
C LEU A 7 -0.46 -40.84 -16.17
N LEU A 8 -1.77 -40.61 -16.07
CA LEU A 8 -2.36 -39.28 -15.93
C LEU A 8 -2.37 -38.73 -14.50
N LEU A 9 -2.06 -39.54 -13.48
CA LEU A 9 -2.04 -39.08 -12.07
C LEU A 9 -0.67 -38.57 -11.61
N ALA A 10 0.41 -38.82 -12.36
CA ALA A 10 1.74 -38.39 -11.96
C ALA A 10 2.06 -36.92 -12.30
N ALA A 11 1.35 -36.31 -13.26
CA ALA A 11 1.64 -34.95 -13.71
C ALA A 11 1.07 -33.85 -12.79
N ALA A 12 -0.04 -34.11 -12.08
CA ALA A 12 -0.66 -33.11 -11.22
C ALA A 12 0.08 -32.90 -9.88
N ALA A 13 0.76 -33.93 -9.37
CA ALA A 13 1.50 -33.83 -8.12
C ALA A 13 2.83 -33.07 -8.26
N ALA A 14 3.44 -33.07 -9.45
CA ALA A 14 4.72 -32.40 -9.68
C ALA A 14 4.60 -30.86 -9.74
N VAL A 15 3.48 -30.32 -10.24
CA VAL A 15 3.26 -28.87 -10.33
C VAL A 15 3.00 -28.24 -8.94
N VAL A 16 2.32 -28.97 -8.06
CA VAL A 16 2.09 -28.54 -6.67
C VAL A 16 3.40 -28.52 -5.88
N ALA A 17 4.29 -29.49 -6.10
CA ALA A 17 5.60 -29.54 -5.44
C ALA A 17 6.52 -28.36 -5.84
N ILE A 18 6.40 -27.85 -7.07
CA ILE A 18 7.20 -26.70 -7.53
C ILE A 18 6.72 -25.39 -6.91
N TYR A 19 5.42 -25.24 -6.62
CA TYR A 19 4.89 -24.01 -6.01
C TYR A 19 5.30 -23.84 -4.54
N VAL A 20 5.54 -24.94 -3.82
CA VAL A 20 5.92 -24.91 -2.39
C VAL A 20 7.39 -24.55 -2.19
N ALA A 21 8.26 -24.80 -3.17
CA ALA A 21 9.71 -24.63 -3.02
C ALA A 21 10.24 -23.19 -3.16
N VAL A 22 9.42 -22.23 -3.60
CA VAL A 22 9.86 -20.82 -3.79
C VAL A 22 9.79 -19.98 -2.51
N VAL A 23 9.16 -20.48 -1.44
CA VAL A 23 9.02 -19.73 -0.17
C VAL A 23 9.98 -20.28 0.89
N ALA A 24 11.28 -20.18 0.63
CA ALA A 24 12.30 -20.43 1.64
C ALA A 24 13.32 -19.29 1.62
N MET A 25 12.84 -18.07 1.90
CA MET A 25 13.72 -17.03 2.43
C MET A 25 13.98 -17.39 3.90
N PRO A 26 15.24 -17.47 4.36
CA PRO A 26 15.50 -17.64 5.77
C PRO A 26 14.93 -16.42 6.48
N ALA A 27 14.01 -16.68 7.43
CA ALA A 27 13.53 -15.68 8.36
C ALA A 27 14.72 -15.23 9.21
N ALA A 28 15.49 -14.26 8.71
CA ALA A 28 16.16 -13.34 9.58
C ALA A 28 15.04 -12.76 10.44
N VAL A 29 15.04 -13.11 11.72
CA VAL A 29 14.17 -12.49 12.71
C VAL A 29 14.63 -11.05 12.82
N VAL A 30 14.19 -10.22 11.87
CA VAL A 30 14.12 -8.79 12.04
C VAL A 30 13.15 -8.64 13.20
N SER A 31 13.65 -8.21 14.35
CA SER A 31 12.82 -7.50 15.30
C SER A 31 12.19 -6.36 14.52
N GLN A 32 10.98 -6.60 14.02
CA GLN A 32 10.15 -5.60 13.40
C GLN A 32 9.74 -4.68 14.55
N GLU A 33 10.61 -3.71 14.85
CA GLU A 33 10.19 -2.54 15.59
C GLU A 33 8.90 -2.06 14.92
N GLN A 34 7.80 -2.05 15.69
CA GLN A 34 6.44 -1.76 15.23
C GLN A 34 6.27 -0.27 14.88
N GLY A 35 7.24 0.28 14.16
CA GLY A 35 7.39 1.68 13.81
C GLY A 35 6.87 1.99 12.41
N TRP A 36 6.89 3.27 12.09
CA TRP A 36 6.78 3.71 10.70
C TRP A 36 8.13 3.52 10.02
N VAL A 37 8.13 3.00 8.80
CA VAL A 37 9.33 2.77 8.00
C VAL A 37 9.33 3.80 6.88
N PRO A 38 10.40 4.61 6.70
CA PRO A 38 10.46 5.56 5.59
C PRO A 38 10.31 4.88 4.24
N LEU A 39 9.58 5.50 3.32
CA LEU A 39 9.48 5.01 1.95
C LEU A 39 10.81 5.17 1.22
N PRO A 40 11.23 4.16 0.43
CA PRO A 40 12.51 4.20 -0.27
C PRO A 40 12.55 5.26 -1.39
N ASP A 41 11.40 5.54 -2.01
CA ASP A 41 11.26 6.54 -3.06
C ASP A 41 9.87 7.19 -2.97
N VAL A 42 9.85 8.46 -2.58
CA VAL A 42 8.61 9.25 -2.51
C VAL A 42 8.15 9.76 -3.88
N ASP A 43 9.04 9.80 -4.86
CA ASP A 43 8.73 10.21 -6.24
C ASP A 43 8.20 9.03 -7.08
N ALA A 44 8.20 7.82 -6.51
CA ALA A 44 7.63 6.63 -7.14
C ALA A 44 6.19 6.88 -7.58
N HIS A 45 5.86 6.38 -8.79
CA HIS A 45 4.55 6.62 -9.41
C HIS A 45 3.38 6.23 -8.50
N LEU A 46 3.48 5.08 -7.83
CA LEU A 46 2.46 4.60 -6.89
C LEU A 46 2.30 5.54 -5.69
N VAL A 47 3.39 6.05 -5.11
CA VAL A 47 3.34 6.97 -3.97
C VAL A 47 2.63 8.27 -4.36
N GLN A 48 2.95 8.81 -5.54
CA GLN A 48 2.29 10.01 -6.05
C GLN A 48 0.82 9.76 -6.42
N GLU A 49 0.47 8.56 -6.89
CA GLU A 49 -0.93 8.15 -7.12
C GLU A 49 -1.72 8.09 -5.81
N LEU A 50 -1.16 7.46 -4.77
CA LEU A 50 -1.80 7.34 -3.45
C LEU A 50 -2.00 8.72 -2.80
N GLY A 51 -1.01 9.60 -2.86
CA GLY A 51 -1.14 10.98 -2.38
C GLY A 51 -2.24 11.76 -3.12
N ARG A 52 -2.32 11.62 -4.45
CA ARG A 52 -3.36 12.26 -5.28
C ARG A 52 -4.75 11.71 -4.95
N TRP A 53 -4.85 10.40 -4.77
CA TRP A 53 -6.08 9.74 -4.36
C TRP A 53 -6.57 10.27 -3.01
N ALA A 54 -5.67 10.41 -2.03
CA ALA A 54 -6.03 10.87 -0.70
C ALA A 54 -6.56 12.33 -0.69
N VAL A 55 -5.94 13.23 -1.45
CA VAL A 55 -6.45 14.60 -1.61
C VAL A 55 -7.84 14.61 -2.25
N ALA A 56 -8.04 13.82 -3.32
CA ALA A 56 -9.34 13.73 -3.97
C ALA A 56 -10.41 13.13 -3.05
N GLU A 57 -10.05 12.15 -2.21
CA GLU A 57 -10.96 11.54 -1.25
C GLU A 57 -11.37 12.51 -0.13
N HIS A 58 -10.44 13.34 0.35
CA HIS A 58 -10.73 14.41 1.29
C HIS A 58 -11.70 15.45 0.69
N ASP A 59 -11.41 15.93 -0.52
CA ASP A 59 -12.21 16.98 -1.17
C ASP A 59 -13.66 16.56 -1.41
N LYS A 60 -13.93 15.26 -1.65
CA LYS A 60 -15.32 14.74 -1.75
C LYS A 60 -16.17 15.03 -0.51
N THR A 61 -15.55 15.07 0.67
CA THR A 61 -16.25 15.25 1.95
C THR A 61 -16.13 16.67 2.47
N ALA A 62 -14.92 17.24 2.43
CA ALA A 62 -14.64 18.57 2.96
C ALA A 62 -15.08 19.69 2.00
N ASN A 63 -15.06 19.43 0.69
CA ASN A 63 -15.35 20.40 -0.37
C ASN A 63 -14.57 21.72 -0.19
N ASP A 64 -13.33 21.62 0.28
CA ASP A 64 -12.44 22.75 0.55
C ASP A 64 -11.48 23.03 -0.62
N ARG A 65 -11.62 22.29 -1.72
CA ARG A 65 -10.99 22.51 -3.02
C ARG A 65 -9.47 22.43 -2.97
N VAL A 66 -8.93 21.62 -2.05
CA VAL A 66 -7.50 21.35 -1.96
C VAL A 66 -7.04 20.63 -3.24
N LYS A 67 -5.91 21.07 -3.81
CA LYS A 67 -5.36 20.52 -5.05
C LYS A 67 -3.99 19.92 -4.83
N PHE A 68 -3.87 18.63 -5.10
CA PHE A 68 -2.62 17.88 -5.00
C PHE A 68 -1.51 18.46 -5.88
N ASN A 69 -0.33 18.71 -5.32
CA ASN A 69 0.89 18.97 -6.06
C ASN A 69 1.77 17.71 -6.12
N ARG A 70 2.29 17.27 -4.96
CA ARG A 70 3.10 16.05 -4.82
C ARG A 70 3.15 15.55 -3.38
N VAL A 71 3.50 14.28 -3.19
CA VAL A 71 4.00 13.78 -1.91
C VAL A 71 5.44 14.29 -1.73
N VAL A 72 5.76 14.82 -0.54
CA VAL A 72 7.11 15.35 -0.21
C VAL A 72 7.84 14.54 0.85
N SER A 73 7.13 13.73 1.63
CA SER A 73 7.70 12.71 2.50
C SER A 73 6.68 11.61 2.72
N GLY A 74 7.14 10.41 3.05
CA GLY A 74 6.23 9.33 3.37
C GLY A 74 6.89 8.20 4.14
N GLU A 75 6.05 7.53 4.92
CA GLU A 75 6.39 6.39 5.74
C GLU A 75 5.28 5.33 5.60
N GLU A 76 5.61 4.06 5.77
CA GLU A 76 4.67 2.95 5.73
C GLU A 76 4.73 2.09 6.98
N ARG A 77 3.65 1.36 7.24
CA ARG A 77 3.57 0.35 8.30
C ARG A 77 2.53 -0.71 7.95
N GLU A 78 2.89 -1.96 8.17
CA GLU A 78 1.94 -3.08 8.13
C GLU A 78 0.97 -3.04 9.32
N ASP A 79 -0.33 -3.06 9.04
CA ASP A 79 -1.42 -3.13 10.01
C ASP A 79 -2.26 -4.38 9.76
N PRO A 80 -2.37 -5.32 10.72
CA PRO A 80 -3.11 -6.57 10.52
C PRO A 80 -4.60 -6.40 10.19
N GLN A 81 -5.20 -5.25 10.50
CA GLN A 81 -6.62 -4.98 10.28
C GLN A 81 -6.83 -4.11 9.04
N LEU A 82 -5.93 -3.16 8.79
CA LEU A 82 -6.07 -2.13 7.76
C LEU A 82 -5.16 -2.34 6.54
N GLY A 83 -4.25 -3.31 6.58
CA GLY A 83 -3.29 -3.57 5.52
C GLY A 83 -2.10 -2.64 5.60
N VAL A 84 -1.59 -2.17 4.47
CA VAL A 84 -0.46 -1.24 4.48
C VAL A 84 -0.98 0.15 4.80
N LYS A 85 -0.56 0.71 5.93
CA LYS A 85 -0.79 2.11 6.26
C LYS A 85 0.32 2.98 5.70
N TYR A 86 -0.06 4.13 5.17
CA TYR A 86 0.86 5.17 4.73
C TYR A 86 0.62 6.44 5.54
N HIS A 87 1.71 7.10 5.91
CA HIS A 87 1.73 8.44 6.46
C HIS A 87 2.49 9.32 5.49
N PHE A 88 1.79 10.22 4.82
CA PHE A 88 2.37 11.15 3.85
C PHE A 88 2.35 12.58 4.39
N VAL A 89 3.38 13.35 4.03
CA VAL A 89 3.24 14.81 3.93
C VAL A 89 3.04 15.15 2.47
N VAL A 90 1.93 15.81 2.16
CA VAL A 90 1.54 16.23 0.82
C VAL A 90 1.70 17.73 0.70
N ASP A 91 2.38 18.17 -0.35
CA ASP A 91 2.35 19.55 -0.82
C ASP A 91 1.12 19.73 -1.72
N ALA A 92 0.32 20.76 -1.44
CA ALA A 92 -0.93 21.03 -2.12
C ALA A 92 -1.28 22.52 -2.08
N LEU A 93 -2.19 22.93 -2.97
CA LEU A 93 -2.79 24.26 -2.92
C LEU A 93 -4.10 24.19 -2.13
N ASP A 94 -4.32 25.14 -1.21
CA ASP A 94 -5.61 25.31 -0.53
C ASP A 94 -6.70 25.80 -1.51
N GLY A 95 -7.95 25.87 -1.05
CA GLY A 95 -9.06 26.36 -1.87
C GLY A 95 -8.92 27.81 -2.37
N ASN A 96 -7.97 28.58 -1.83
CA ASN A 96 -7.63 29.93 -2.28
C ASN A 96 -6.40 29.96 -3.19
N GLY A 97 -5.84 28.81 -3.55
CA GLY A 97 -4.65 28.68 -4.38
C GLY A 97 -3.34 28.99 -3.66
N ARG A 98 -3.31 28.96 -2.33
CA ARG A 98 -2.08 29.18 -1.54
C ARG A 98 -1.41 27.83 -1.27
N ASP A 99 -0.09 27.80 -1.31
CA ASP A 99 0.67 26.62 -0.93
C ASP A 99 0.42 26.22 0.52
N GLY A 100 0.24 24.91 0.75
CA GLY A 100 -0.02 24.31 2.04
C GLY A 100 0.52 22.88 2.08
N LYS A 101 0.92 22.45 3.29
CA LYS A 101 1.33 21.07 3.54
C LYS A 101 0.27 20.38 4.38
N TYR A 102 0.05 19.10 4.09
CA TYR A 102 -0.95 18.29 4.77
C TYR A 102 -0.36 16.96 5.20
N GLU A 103 -0.58 16.60 6.45
CA GLU A 103 -0.35 15.26 6.97
C GLU A 103 -1.54 14.38 6.63
N VAL A 104 -1.26 13.27 5.95
CA VAL A 104 -2.26 12.34 5.43
C VAL A 104 -1.95 10.96 5.97
N VAL A 105 -2.94 10.32 6.59
CA VAL A 105 -2.86 8.92 6.96
C VAL A 105 -3.91 8.16 6.17
N MET A 106 -3.48 7.13 5.45
CA MET A 106 -4.35 6.25 4.69
C MET A 106 -3.94 4.79 4.84
N ALA A 107 -4.82 3.88 4.43
CA ALA A 107 -4.53 2.46 4.39
C ALA A 107 -4.97 1.82 3.07
N GLU A 108 -4.20 0.84 2.60
CA GLU A 108 -4.52 0.01 1.44
C GLU A 108 -4.67 -1.46 1.87
N GLN A 109 -5.90 -1.95 1.79
CA GLN A 109 -6.25 -3.35 2.00
C GLN A 109 -6.18 -4.07 0.66
N VAL A 110 -4.98 -4.52 0.26
CA VAL A 110 -4.74 -5.16 -1.04
C VAL A 110 -5.66 -6.36 -1.26
N TRP A 111 -5.92 -7.16 -0.21
CA TRP A 111 -6.80 -8.33 -0.28
C TRP A 111 -8.30 -8.00 -0.47
N LEU A 112 -8.70 -6.74 -0.30
CA LEU A 112 -10.06 -6.25 -0.57
C LEU A 112 -10.11 -5.23 -1.70
N GLU A 113 -8.99 -4.96 -2.37
CA GLU A 113 -8.85 -3.91 -3.39
C GLU A 113 -9.42 -2.57 -2.91
N ARG A 114 -9.19 -2.24 -1.64
CA ARG A 114 -9.83 -1.11 -0.95
C ARG A 114 -8.77 -0.16 -0.40
N ARG A 115 -9.03 1.14 -0.58
CA ARG A 115 -8.28 2.24 0.06
C ARG A 115 -9.17 2.96 1.06
N ILE A 116 -8.58 3.39 2.17
CA ILE A 116 -9.28 4.07 3.27
C ILE A 116 -8.48 5.32 3.63
N LEU A 117 -9.11 6.50 3.56
CA LEU A 117 -8.55 7.73 4.10
C LEU A 117 -8.85 7.77 5.60
N ILE A 118 -7.82 7.76 6.44
CA ILE A 118 -7.96 7.72 7.90
C ILE A 118 -7.96 9.15 8.47
N SER A 119 -7.05 10.00 8.00
CA SER A 119 -7.00 11.41 8.40
C SER A 119 -6.35 12.28 7.34
N PHE A 120 -6.78 13.54 7.30
CA PHE A 120 -6.22 14.59 6.45
C PHE A 120 -6.20 15.89 7.24
N ASN A 121 -5.00 16.36 7.62
CA ASN A 121 -4.83 17.52 8.50
C ASN A 121 -3.78 18.47 7.93
N PRO A 122 -3.86 19.79 8.18
CA PRO A 122 -2.73 20.69 7.94
C PRO A 122 -1.48 20.21 8.69
N ALA A 123 -0.34 20.18 8.01
CA ALA A 123 0.94 19.83 8.62
C ALA A 123 1.40 20.95 9.58
N ARG A 124 2.06 20.57 10.69
CA ARG A 124 2.56 21.50 11.71
C ARG A 124 3.95 22.06 11.40
#